data_AF-A0A1Q4FVM3-F1
#
_entry.id   AF-A0A1Q4FVM3-F1
#
_cell.length_a   1.000
_cell.length_b   1.000
_cell.length_c   1.000
_cell.angle_alpha   90.00
_cell.angle_beta   90.00
_cell.angle_gamma   90.00
#
_symmetry.space_group_name_H-M   'P 1'
#
loop_
_entity.id
_entity.type
_entity.pdbx_description
1 polymer ?
#
loop_
_entity_poly.entity_id
_entity_poly.type
_entity_poly.pdbx_seq_one_letter_code
_entity_poly.pdbx_strand_id
1 'polypeptide(L)'
;MKSKFLLLPILISILSGCSKRVDEPFIQEEGIGLDSLYQQPQNPFMGIPEKMSVVHVRTSAIKYNPWQKFYVSPVKATIIMWPSDDKTLAIKDVDQALKGIAVDTKTNTEVKTENITKSSGIQLQDYRPGKYLIAVILDADAESGKRSYSSQEITLREYGKIYMHKIFSKDARDGEFEKWSPKLIEK
;
A
#
# COMPACT_ATOMS: atom_id res chain seq x y z
N MET A 1 59.94 19.35 -42.29
CA MET A 1 58.86 19.34 -41.29
C MET A 1 57.68 18.56 -41.86
N LYS A 2 57.44 17.33 -41.39
CA LYS A 2 56.39 16.43 -41.93
C LYS A 2 55.20 16.33 -40.97
N SER A 3 54.02 16.43 -41.59
CA SER A 3 52.64 16.35 -41.12
C SER A 3 52.35 15.87 -39.68
N LYS A 4 51.80 16.77 -38.86
CA LYS A 4 51.06 16.45 -37.62
C LYS A 4 49.57 16.86 -37.72
N PHE A 5 48.92 16.60 -38.86
CA PHE A 5 47.55 17.07 -39.11
C PHE A 5 46.55 15.96 -39.48
N LEU A 6 46.85 14.69 -39.17
CA LEU A 6 46.00 13.55 -39.52
C LEU A 6 45.38 12.81 -38.32
N LEU A 7 45.53 13.32 -37.08
CA LEU A 7 44.96 12.67 -35.89
C LEU A 7 43.63 13.27 -35.42
N LEU A 8 43.21 14.43 -35.96
CA LEU A 8 41.96 15.07 -35.56
C LEU A 8 40.67 14.38 -36.07
N PRO A 9 40.58 13.88 -37.32
CA PRO A 9 39.31 13.33 -37.80
C PRO A 9 38.96 11.99 -37.16
N ILE A 10 39.96 11.20 -36.73
CA ILE A 10 39.77 9.91 -36.06
C ILE A 10 39.18 10.09 -34.65
N LEU A 11 39.55 11.16 -33.94
CA LEU A 11 39.02 11.45 -32.60
C LEU A 11 37.52 11.82 -32.63
N ILE A 12 37.06 12.50 -33.68
CA ILE A 12 35.63 12.84 -33.86
C ILE A 12 34.81 11.59 -34.22
N SER A 13 35.40 10.65 -34.98
CA SER A 13 34.75 9.37 -35.30
C SER A 13 34.52 8.49 -34.07
N ILE A 14 35.45 8.51 -33.10
CA ILE A 14 35.35 7.71 -31.87
C ILE A 14 34.32 8.30 -30.90
N LEU A 15 34.18 9.63 -30.84
CA LEU A 15 33.15 10.30 -30.02
C LEU A 15 31.73 10.14 -30.57
N SER A 16 31.57 9.82 -31.85
CA SER A 16 30.28 9.59 -32.50
C SER A 16 29.77 8.15 -32.36
N GLY A 17 30.59 7.23 -31.85
CA GLY A 17 30.36 5.78 -31.89
C GLY A 17 29.69 5.14 -30.66
N CYS A 18 29.47 5.88 -29.57
CA CYS A 18 28.92 5.31 -28.33
C CYS A 18 27.73 6.09 -27.78
N SER A 19 26.74 6.37 -28.61
CA SER A 19 25.37 6.59 -28.13
C SER A 19 24.41 5.72 -28.92
N LYS A 20 24.62 4.40 -28.89
CA LYS A 20 23.45 3.53 -28.93
C LYS A 20 22.70 3.82 -27.64
N ARG A 21 21.66 4.66 -27.74
CA ARG A 21 20.56 4.58 -26.78
C ARG A 21 20.18 3.11 -26.80
N VAL A 22 20.47 2.43 -25.70
CA VAL A 22 19.80 1.18 -25.40
C VAL A 22 18.35 1.61 -25.32
N ASP A 23 17.59 1.35 -26.38
CA ASP A 23 16.14 1.38 -26.29
C ASP A 23 15.84 0.34 -25.22
N GLU A 24 15.66 0.80 -23.98
CA GLU A 24 15.18 -0.04 -22.90
C GLU A 24 13.93 -0.71 -23.46
N PRO A 25 13.88 -2.05 -23.49
CA PRO A 25 12.74 -2.73 -24.08
C PRO A 25 11.51 -2.21 -23.35
N PHE A 26 10.54 -1.70 -24.12
CA PHE A 26 9.25 -1.30 -23.59
C PHE A 26 8.63 -2.55 -22.97
N ILE A 27 8.79 -2.70 -21.65
CA ILE A 27 8.19 -3.78 -20.88
C ILE A 27 6.71 -3.46 -20.88
N GLN A 28 5.95 -4.13 -21.75
CA GLN A 28 4.50 -4.12 -21.67
C GLN A 28 4.11 -4.53 -20.25
N GLU A 29 3.46 -3.62 -19.55
CA GLU A 29 2.84 -3.92 -18.26
C GLU A 29 1.69 -4.89 -18.53
N GLU A 30 1.95 -6.20 -18.38
CA GLU A 30 0.87 -7.16 -18.25
C GLU A 30 0.01 -6.74 -17.06
N GLY A 31 -1.31 -6.63 -17.25
CA GLY A 31 -2.24 -6.33 -16.18
C GLY A 31 -2.15 -7.40 -15.11
N ILE A 32 -1.41 -7.12 -14.04
CA ILE A 32 -1.12 -8.10 -13.02
C ILE A 32 -2.38 -8.29 -12.16
N GLY A 33 -2.94 -9.50 -12.16
CA GLY A 33 -3.98 -9.86 -11.19
C GLY A 33 -3.39 -9.87 -9.79
N LEU A 34 -3.76 -8.88 -8.96
CA LEU A 34 -3.28 -8.73 -7.57
C LEU A 34 -3.41 -10.01 -6.72
N ASP A 35 -4.45 -10.81 -6.98
CA ASP A 35 -4.71 -12.07 -6.27
C ASP A 35 -3.66 -13.16 -6.56
N SER A 36 -2.95 -13.08 -7.69
CA SER A 36 -1.87 -14.02 -8.06
C SER A 36 -0.51 -13.66 -7.42
N LEU A 37 -0.36 -12.42 -6.97
CA LEU A 37 0.87 -11.89 -6.38
C LEU A 37 1.02 -12.19 -4.91
N TYR A 38 -0.10 -12.40 -4.26
CA TYR A 38 -0.14 -12.51 -2.83
C TYR A 38 -0.09 -13.97 -2.38
N GLN A 39 0.96 -14.28 -1.63
CA GLN A 39 1.03 -15.53 -0.88
C GLN A 39 0.50 -15.28 0.53
N GLN A 40 -0.69 -15.78 0.82
CA GLN A 40 -1.25 -15.75 2.17
C GLN A 40 -0.30 -16.45 3.16
N PRO A 41 -0.06 -15.88 4.35
CA PRO A 41 0.63 -16.61 5.40
C PRO A 41 -0.19 -17.84 5.77
N GLN A 42 0.46 -19.01 5.94
CA GLN A 42 -0.22 -20.26 6.31
C GLN A 42 -1.00 -20.13 7.64
N ASN A 43 -0.45 -19.38 8.59
CA ASN A 43 -1.14 -19.00 9.83
C ASN A 43 -0.61 -17.65 10.34
N PRO A 44 -1.29 -16.51 10.08
CA PRO A 44 -0.85 -15.21 10.55
C PRO A 44 -0.96 -15.02 12.08
N PHE A 45 -1.55 -16.00 12.78
CA PHE A 45 -1.83 -15.95 14.22
C PHE A 45 -1.03 -16.99 15.02
N MET A 46 0.03 -17.57 14.43
CA MET A 46 0.90 -18.50 15.15
C MET A 46 1.48 -17.84 16.40
N GLY A 47 1.33 -18.48 17.56
CA GLY A 47 1.80 -17.95 18.85
C GLY A 47 0.87 -16.96 19.55
N ILE A 48 -0.26 -16.57 18.94
CA ILE A 48 -1.26 -15.71 19.57
C ILE A 48 -2.18 -16.55 20.48
N PRO A 49 -2.38 -16.17 21.75
CA PRO A 49 -3.29 -16.88 22.65
C PRO A 49 -4.70 -17.02 22.09
N GLU A 50 -5.37 -18.13 22.39
CA GLU A 50 -6.73 -18.37 21.90
C GLU A 50 -7.72 -17.33 22.41
N LYS A 51 -7.60 -16.93 23.69
CA LYS A 51 -8.48 -15.96 24.36
C LYS A 51 -8.06 -14.50 24.20
N MET A 52 -7.48 -14.15 23.05
CA MET A 52 -7.08 -12.79 22.73
C MET A 52 -7.75 -12.34 21.43
N SER A 53 -8.36 -11.15 21.45
CA SER A 53 -8.83 -10.49 20.23
C SER A 53 -7.67 -9.76 19.57
N VAL A 54 -7.48 -10.01 18.27
CA VAL A 54 -6.37 -9.42 17.52
C VAL A 54 -6.82 -8.95 16.15
N VAL A 55 -6.41 -7.74 15.79
CA VAL A 55 -6.49 -7.23 14.42
C VAL A 55 -5.07 -6.97 13.92
N HIS A 56 -4.64 -7.70 12.90
CA HIS A 56 -3.37 -7.52 12.24
C HIS A 56 -3.62 -6.88 10.87
N VAL A 57 -3.08 -5.67 10.66
CA VAL A 57 -3.14 -4.97 9.38
C VAL A 57 -1.73 -4.82 8.84
N ARG A 58 -1.50 -5.21 7.58
CA ARG A 58 -0.23 -5.00 6.85
C ARG A 58 -0.44 -4.20 5.59
N THR A 59 0.57 -3.44 5.19
CA THR A 59 0.56 -2.62 3.98
C THR A 59 1.78 -2.90 3.12
N SER A 60 1.58 -3.02 1.83
CA SER A 60 2.64 -3.22 0.83
C SER A 60 2.26 -2.54 -0.48
N ALA A 61 3.22 -2.39 -1.39
CA ALA A 61 3.00 -1.88 -2.74
C ALA A 61 3.70 -2.78 -3.77
N ILE A 62 3.16 -2.82 -4.99
CA ILE A 62 3.85 -3.45 -6.12
C ILE A 62 4.97 -2.52 -6.59
N LYS A 63 6.20 -3.02 -6.59
CA LYS A 63 7.37 -2.35 -7.15
C LYS A 63 7.89 -3.10 -8.34
N TYR A 64 8.59 -2.42 -9.24
CA TYR A 64 9.24 -3.04 -10.40
C TYR A 64 10.74 -2.82 -10.29
N ASN A 65 11.50 -3.85 -10.59
CA ASN A 65 12.92 -3.71 -10.87
C ASN A 65 13.20 -4.22 -12.29
N PRO A 66 14.33 -3.81 -12.91
CA PRO A 66 14.67 -4.20 -14.28
C PRO A 66 14.86 -5.71 -14.50
N TRP A 67 15.01 -6.50 -13.44
CA TRP A 67 15.43 -7.89 -13.50
C TRP A 67 14.31 -8.90 -13.25
N GLN A 68 13.31 -8.56 -12.44
CA GLN A 68 12.41 -9.54 -11.81
C GLN A 68 10.96 -9.48 -12.27
N LYS A 69 10.55 -8.56 -13.17
CA LYS A 69 9.14 -8.39 -13.54
C LYS A 69 8.26 -8.32 -12.28
N PHE A 70 8.23 -7.15 -11.64
CA PHE A 70 7.51 -6.81 -10.39
C PHE A 70 7.83 -7.62 -9.11
N TYR A 71 7.63 -7.01 -7.94
CA TYR A 71 7.69 -7.65 -6.61
C TYR A 71 6.83 -6.88 -5.59
N VAL A 72 6.38 -7.56 -4.53
CA VAL A 72 5.61 -6.93 -3.43
C VAL A 72 6.56 -6.48 -2.33
N SER A 73 6.51 -5.21 -1.95
CA SER A 73 7.39 -4.62 -0.94
C SER A 73 6.59 -3.97 0.19
N PRO A 74 6.96 -4.17 1.47
CA PRO A 74 6.34 -3.43 2.57
C PRO A 74 6.45 -1.92 2.39
N VAL A 75 5.37 -1.21 2.66
CA VAL A 75 5.30 0.26 2.53
C VAL A 75 4.68 0.85 3.77
N LYS A 76 5.22 1.98 4.24
CA LYS A 76 4.63 2.71 5.37
C LYS A 76 3.31 3.34 4.93
N ALA A 77 2.29 3.19 5.76
CA ALA A 77 0.99 3.79 5.60
C ALA A 77 0.50 4.32 6.95
N THR A 78 -0.40 5.28 6.90
CA THR A 78 -1.20 5.67 8.06
C THR A 78 -2.39 4.71 8.15
N ILE A 79 -2.41 3.89 9.19
CA ILE A 79 -3.46 2.91 9.49
C ILE A 79 -4.36 3.52 10.57
N ILE A 80 -5.65 3.59 10.29
CA ILE A 80 -6.63 4.27 11.13
C ILE A 80 -7.81 3.34 11.38
N MET A 81 -8.34 3.33 12.60
CA MET A 81 -9.49 2.51 12.95
C MET A 81 -10.57 3.29 13.70
N TRP A 82 -11.81 3.17 13.25
CA TRP A 82 -12.99 3.77 13.89
C TRP A 82 -13.98 2.69 14.32
N PRO A 83 -14.58 2.78 15.52
CA PRO A 83 -15.74 1.96 15.87
C PRO A 83 -16.96 2.35 15.01
N SER A 84 -17.67 1.37 14.47
CA SER A 84 -18.76 1.55 13.49
C SER A 84 -20.07 0.82 13.80
N ASP A 85 -20.26 0.26 15.01
CA ASP A 85 -21.42 -0.61 15.35
C ASP A 85 -22.78 -0.14 14.80
N ASP A 86 -23.11 1.15 14.99
CA ASP A 86 -24.37 1.75 14.55
C ASP A 86 -24.23 2.76 13.41
N LYS A 87 -23.02 2.90 12.85
CA LYS A 87 -22.67 3.95 11.90
C LYS A 87 -22.31 3.36 10.54
N THR A 88 -22.48 4.13 9.47
CA THR A 88 -21.98 3.73 8.15
C THR A 88 -20.90 4.71 7.74
N LEU A 89 -19.68 4.41 8.17
CA LEU A 89 -18.54 5.32 8.06
C LEU A 89 -17.96 5.29 6.65
N ALA A 90 -17.59 6.46 6.14
CA ALA A 90 -16.85 6.61 4.90
C ALA A 90 -15.79 7.70 5.04
N ILE A 91 -14.72 7.58 4.26
CA ILE A 91 -13.70 8.62 4.08
C ILE A 91 -14.15 9.50 2.91
N LYS A 92 -14.46 10.77 3.20
CA LYS A 92 -14.78 11.79 2.19
C LYS A 92 -13.56 12.60 1.76
N ASP A 93 -12.61 12.79 2.67
CA ASP A 93 -11.41 13.60 2.49
C ASP A 93 -10.24 12.89 3.19
N VAL A 94 -9.16 12.66 2.44
CA VAL A 94 -7.94 11.99 2.92
C VAL A 94 -7.23 12.83 3.98
N ASP A 95 -7.21 14.16 3.87
CA ASP A 95 -6.59 15.05 4.85
C ASP A 95 -7.33 15.04 6.18
N GLN A 96 -8.66 14.91 6.15
CA GLN A 96 -9.47 14.72 7.35
C GLN A 96 -9.29 13.32 7.94
N ALA A 97 -9.21 12.29 7.10
CA ALA A 97 -8.96 10.93 7.55
C ALA A 97 -7.59 10.80 8.24
N LEU A 98 -6.54 11.45 7.72
CA LEU A 98 -5.22 11.51 8.36
C LEU A 98 -5.24 12.17 9.75
N LYS A 99 -6.26 13.00 10.03
CA LYS A 99 -6.53 13.59 11.36
C LYS A 99 -7.47 12.72 12.22
N GLY A 100 -7.80 11.52 11.77
CA GLY A 100 -8.68 10.59 12.47
C GLY A 100 -10.17 10.88 12.29
N ILE A 101 -10.58 11.59 11.23
CA ILE A 101 -11.98 11.99 11.01
C ILE A 101 -12.57 11.19 9.84
N ALA A 102 -13.63 10.44 10.13
CA ALA A 102 -14.52 9.82 9.14
C ALA A 102 -15.90 10.47 9.19
N VAL A 103 -16.75 10.21 8.21
CA VAL A 103 -18.14 10.71 8.19
C VAL A 103 -19.11 9.53 8.26
N ASP A 104 -20.07 9.59 9.18
CA ASP A 104 -21.22 8.69 9.17
C ASP A 104 -22.18 9.12 8.05
N THR A 105 -22.29 8.31 7.02
CA THR A 105 -23.09 8.60 5.83
C THR A 105 -24.59 8.64 6.10
N LYS A 106 -25.07 8.02 7.19
CA LYS A 106 -26.49 8.06 7.57
C LYS A 106 -26.89 9.41 8.17
N THR A 107 -26.06 9.94 9.06
CA THR A 107 -26.35 11.18 9.81
C THR A 107 -25.61 12.40 9.27
N ASN A 108 -24.68 12.18 8.33
CA ASN A 108 -23.75 13.17 7.80
C ASN A 108 -22.92 13.89 8.88
N THR A 109 -22.63 13.20 9.99
CA THR A 109 -21.83 13.73 11.10
C THR A 109 -20.40 13.20 11.07
N GLU A 110 -19.47 13.99 11.62
CA GLU A 110 -18.08 13.58 11.80
C GLU A 110 -17.92 12.60 12.96
N VAL A 111 -17.07 11.61 12.76
CA VAL A 111 -16.69 10.60 13.75
C VAL A 111 -15.19 10.61 13.89
N LYS A 112 -14.71 10.85 15.12
CA LYS A 112 -13.28 11.01 15.42
C LYS A 112 -12.71 9.75 16.07
N THR A 113 -11.44 9.47 15.82
CA THR A 113 -10.68 8.41 16.48
C THR A 113 -9.26 8.90 16.76
N GLU A 114 -8.67 8.37 17.82
CA GLU A 114 -7.25 8.54 18.14
C GLU A 114 -6.42 7.31 17.76
N ASN A 115 -7.08 6.24 17.27
CA ASN A 115 -6.42 5.01 16.82
C ASN A 115 -5.79 5.22 15.43
N ILE A 116 -4.72 6.01 15.39
CA ILE A 116 -3.97 6.38 14.19
C ILE A 116 -2.54 5.90 14.39
N THR A 117 -2.01 5.09 13.46
CA THR A 117 -0.64 4.58 13.55
C THR A 117 0.04 4.62 12.19
N LYS A 118 1.26 5.15 12.13
CA LYS A 118 2.09 5.13 10.92
C LYS A 118 3.05 3.95 10.95
N SER A 119 2.83 2.97 10.09
CA SER A 119 3.68 1.77 10.00
C SER A 119 3.44 1.02 8.69
N SER A 120 4.31 0.05 8.36
CA SER A 120 4.02 -0.95 7.32
C SER A 120 3.15 -2.11 7.82
N GLY A 121 2.86 -2.14 9.11
CA GLY A 121 1.91 -3.05 9.72
C GLY A 121 1.71 -2.80 11.21
N ILE A 122 0.56 -3.18 11.72
CA ILE A 122 0.19 -3.09 13.12
C ILE A 122 -0.41 -4.41 13.59
N GLN A 123 -0.21 -4.70 14.87
CA GLN A 123 -0.94 -5.73 15.58
C GLN A 123 -1.64 -5.05 16.75
N LEU A 124 -2.96 -4.94 16.63
CA LEU A 124 -3.86 -4.37 17.62
C LEU A 124 -4.42 -5.49 18.48
N GLN A 125 -4.25 -5.40 19.79
CA GLN A 125 -4.65 -6.42 20.76
C GLN A 125 -5.71 -5.87 21.71
N ASP A 126 -6.50 -6.76 22.30
CA ASP A 126 -7.48 -6.46 23.37
C ASP A 126 -8.55 -5.42 22.99
N TYR A 127 -8.89 -5.34 21.70
CA TYR A 127 -10.00 -4.53 21.23
C TYR A 127 -11.33 -5.17 21.62
N ARG A 128 -12.29 -4.31 21.98
CA ARG A 128 -13.65 -4.74 22.32
C ARG A 128 -14.33 -5.37 21.10
N PRO A 129 -15.13 -6.43 21.28
CA PRO A 129 -15.98 -6.93 20.20
C PRO A 129 -16.89 -5.84 19.66
N GLY A 130 -17.10 -5.81 18.35
CA GLY A 130 -17.87 -4.78 17.65
C GLY A 130 -17.47 -4.63 16.20
N LYS A 131 -18.12 -3.70 15.49
CA LYS A 131 -17.77 -3.34 14.11
C LYS A 131 -16.77 -2.20 14.08
N TYR A 132 -15.85 -2.28 13.14
CA TYR A 132 -14.84 -1.25 12.92
C TYR A 132 -14.65 -0.95 11.45
N LEU A 133 -14.52 0.32 11.09
CA LEU A 133 -13.95 0.74 9.83
C LEU A 133 -12.43 0.85 10.00
N ILE A 134 -11.68 0.08 9.22
CA ILE A 134 -10.22 0.21 9.12
C ILE A 134 -9.90 0.90 7.80
N ALA A 135 -9.03 1.89 7.86
CA ALA A 135 -8.46 2.52 6.67
C ALA A 135 -6.94 2.47 6.69
N VAL A 136 -6.38 2.43 5.49
CA VAL A 136 -4.95 2.52 5.23
C VAL A 136 -4.74 3.59 4.17
N ILE A 137 -3.88 4.57 4.46
CA ILE A 137 -3.56 5.69 3.57
C ILE A 137 -2.05 5.65 3.34
N LEU A 138 -1.61 5.56 2.08
CA LEU A 138 -0.17 5.60 1.76
C LEU A 138 0.47 6.87 2.32
N ASP A 139 1.66 6.73 2.92
CA ASP A 139 2.41 7.89 3.38
C ASP A 139 3.07 8.57 2.17
N ALA A 140 2.97 9.90 2.11
CA ALA A 140 3.47 10.69 0.98
C ALA A 140 4.97 10.49 0.77
N ASP A 141 5.71 10.27 1.86
CA ASP A 141 7.16 10.03 1.85
C ASP A 141 7.55 8.65 1.28
N ALA A 142 6.61 7.71 1.17
CA ALA A 142 6.90 6.34 0.79
C ALA A 142 6.83 6.09 -0.73
N GLU A 143 5.99 6.84 -1.45
CA GLU A 143 5.62 6.60 -2.86
C GLU A 143 5.38 7.95 -3.57
N SER A 144 6.43 8.71 -3.90
CA SER A 144 6.35 9.90 -4.79
C SER A 144 5.32 10.99 -4.39
N GLY A 145 4.91 11.09 -3.13
CA GLY A 145 3.89 12.03 -2.67
C GLY A 145 2.44 11.54 -2.79
N LYS A 146 2.20 10.28 -3.14
CA LYS A 146 0.85 9.72 -3.36
C LYS A 146 0.19 9.29 -2.04
N ARG A 147 -1.07 9.69 -1.84
CA ARG A 147 -1.91 9.30 -0.69
C ARG A 147 -3.15 8.50 -1.14
N SER A 148 -2.94 7.51 -2.01
CA SER A 148 -3.96 6.50 -2.30
C SER A 148 -4.40 5.84 -0.99
N TYR A 149 -5.68 5.52 -0.88
CA TYR A 149 -6.25 4.97 0.34
C TYR A 149 -7.16 3.79 0.08
N SER A 150 -7.35 2.99 1.12
CA SER A 150 -8.26 1.86 1.11
C SER A 150 -8.94 1.75 2.45
N SER A 151 -10.19 1.31 2.48
CA SER A 151 -10.94 1.13 3.70
C SER A 151 -11.81 -0.11 3.64
N GLN A 152 -11.94 -0.80 4.76
CA GLN A 152 -12.69 -2.04 4.90
C GLN A 152 -13.38 -2.07 6.26
N GLU A 153 -14.66 -2.41 6.28
CA GLU A 153 -15.36 -2.72 7.51
C GLU A 153 -15.05 -4.16 7.94
N ILE A 154 -14.83 -4.33 9.24
CA ILE A 154 -14.64 -5.62 9.89
C ILE A 154 -15.59 -5.77 11.08
N THR A 155 -15.89 -7.01 11.45
CA THR A 155 -16.61 -7.33 12.70
C THR A 155 -15.71 -8.16 13.59
N LEU A 156 -15.22 -7.57 14.67
CA LEU A 156 -14.40 -8.25 15.67
C LEU A 156 -15.31 -8.97 16.68
N ARG A 157 -15.20 -10.29 16.77
CA ARG A 157 -15.90 -11.12 17.76
C ARG A 157 -15.08 -11.24 19.04
N GLU A 158 -15.70 -11.76 20.10
CA GLU A 158 -14.97 -12.16 21.31
C GLU A 158 -13.86 -13.17 20.93
N TYR A 159 -12.62 -12.86 21.31
CA TYR A 159 -11.41 -13.60 20.94
C TYR A 159 -11.15 -13.77 19.43
N GLY A 160 -11.86 -13.00 18.60
CA GLY A 160 -11.76 -13.04 17.15
C GLY A 160 -10.39 -12.57 16.68
N LYS A 161 -9.88 -13.22 15.64
CA LYS A 161 -8.59 -12.88 15.04
C LYS A 161 -8.78 -12.51 13.58
N ILE A 162 -8.38 -11.30 13.23
CA ILE A 162 -8.57 -10.73 11.90
C ILE A 162 -7.20 -10.37 11.34
N TYR A 163 -6.90 -10.87 10.14
CA TYR A 163 -5.71 -10.50 9.41
C TYR A 163 -6.11 -9.86 8.07
N MET A 164 -5.52 -8.70 7.83
CA MET A 164 -5.75 -7.87 6.65
C MET A 164 -4.41 -7.46 6.05
N HIS A 165 -4.29 -7.55 4.74
CA HIS A 165 -3.09 -7.09 4.02
C HIS A 165 -3.50 -6.30 2.79
N LYS A 166 -3.26 -4.98 2.79
CA LYS A 166 -3.47 -4.15 1.61
C LYS A 166 -2.19 -4.14 0.79
N ILE A 167 -2.30 -4.52 -0.47
CA ILE A 167 -1.27 -4.31 -1.49
C ILE A 167 -1.75 -3.20 -2.40
N PHE A 168 -1.06 -2.06 -2.41
CA PHE A 168 -1.34 -0.94 -3.30
C PHE A 168 -0.77 -1.20 -4.70
N SER A 169 -1.54 -0.79 -5.71
CA SER A 169 -1.10 -0.86 -7.10
C SER A 169 0.07 0.09 -7.36
N LYS A 170 0.89 -0.19 -8.39
CA LYS A 170 1.90 0.77 -8.85
C LYS A 170 1.26 2.07 -9.35
N ASP A 171 0.11 1.93 -10.00
CA ASP A 171 -0.63 3.03 -10.61
C ASP A 171 -1.50 3.81 -9.64
N ALA A 172 -1.36 3.53 -8.33
CA ALA A 172 -1.98 4.28 -7.25
C ALA A 172 -1.83 5.78 -7.50
N ARG A 173 -2.94 6.52 -7.45
CA ARG A 173 -2.95 7.98 -7.62
C ARG A 173 -3.21 8.67 -6.29
N ASP A 174 -2.79 9.93 -6.20
CA ASP A 174 -3.03 10.72 -5.01
C ASP A 174 -4.53 10.89 -4.76
N GLY A 175 -4.97 10.65 -3.52
CA GLY A 175 -6.36 10.74 -3.11
C GLY A 175 -7.32 9.71 -3.71
N GLU A 176 -6.83 8.73 -4.48
CA GLU A 176 -7.70 7.72 -5.11
C GLU A 176 -8.00 6.55 -4.15
N PHE A 177 -9.24 6.07 -4.18
CA PHE A 177 -9.63 4.87 -3.47
C PHE A 177 -9.21 3.61 -4.24
N GLU A 178 -8.49 2.72 -3.57
CA GLU A 178 -8.21 1.38 -4.06
C GLU A 178 -8.96 0.33 -3.23
N LYS A 179 -9.56 -0.65 -3.91
CA LYS A 179 -10.17 -1.80 -3.22
C LYS A 179 -9.11 -2.69 -2.56
N TRP A 180 -9.54 -3.41 -1.54
CA TRP A 180 -8.77 -4.48 -0.94
C TRP A 180 -8.73 -5.70 -1.87
N SER A 181 -7.53 -6.07 -2.27
CA SER A 181 -7.17 -7.36 -2.90
C SER A 181 -5.85 -7.73 -2.23
N PRO A 182 -5.81 -8.69 -1.29
CA PRO A 182 -6.44 -10.02 -1.31
C PRO A 182 -7.32 -10.34 -0.07
N LYS A 183 -7.94 -11.55 -0.04
CA LYS A 183 -8.90 -12.03 0.98
C LYS A 183 -8.48 -11.79 2.45
N LEU A 184 -9.43 -11.28 3.22
CA LEU A 184 -9.41 -11.17 4.68
C LEU A 184 -9.44 -12.57 5.32
N ILE A 185 -8.61 -12.80 6.34
CA ILE A 185 -8.54 -14.08 7.07
C ILE A 185 -9.16 -13.88 8.45
N GLU A 186 -10.22 -14.63 8.74
CA GLU A 186 -10.91 -14.66 10.02
C GLU A 186 -10.71 -16.02 10.69
N LYS A 187 -10.46 -16.01 12.00
CA LYS A 187 -10.42 -17.20 12.84
C LYS A 187 -11.11 -16.95 14.17
#